data_AF-A0A2T1GJZ9-F1
#
_entry.id   AF-A0A2T1GJZ9-F1
#
_cell.length_a   1.000
_cell.length_b   1.000
_cell.length_c   1.000
_cell.angle_alpha   90.00
_cell.angle_beta   90.00
_cell.angle_gamma   90.00
#
_symmetry.space_group_name_H-M   'P 1'
#
loop_
_entity.id
_entity.type
_entity.pdbx_description
1 polymer ?
#
loop_
_entity_poly.entity_id
_entity_poly.type
_entity_poly.pdbx_seq_one_letter_code
_entity_poly.pdbx_strand_id
1 'polypeptide(L)'
;MQVDDPSLENLKGTFESIRQSLSGKRGSDQIAYRQGDTGEIDILQILTYIAMLDLKKFPDRKSHPNALFGHPKIVLEAFKEDSKEQKNFEIIVPHLHDILVLTDEIQQFVALSFGRYKAKNTKKNNRSGSKENKKRPAYFSGGKIEGEVALGWLYPILAAFRANISPQAWSEGKFEWLMNPHELLKATHEEMARIVQQEHKDNNSKPAEVGRKEAAYRGCYGVVVLELAQRGLLTSLTA
;
A
#
# COMPACT_ATOMS: atom_id res chain seq x y z
N MET A 1 -13.89 -16.18 -24.85
CA MET A 1 -13.20 -15.21 -23.96
C MET A 1 -13.51 -15.65 -22.54
N GLN A 2 -12.51 -16.06 -21.76
CA GLN A 2 -12.71 -16.47 -20.36
C GLN A 2 -12.79 -15.19 -19.51
N VAL A 3 -13.85 -15.05 -18.72
CA VAL A 3 -14.00 -13.94 -17.76
C VAL A 3 -12.91 -14.09 -16.69
N ASP A 4 -12.25 -13.00 -16.33
CA ASP A 4 -11.19 -13.01 -15.32
C ASP A 4 -11.75 -13.15 -13.90
N ASP A 5 -10.96 -13.76 -13.02
CA ASP A 5 -11.37 -14.11 -11.65
C ASP A 5 -11.96 -12.92 -10.86
N PRO A 6 -11.41 -11.68 -10.92
CA PRO A 6 -12.00 -10.53 -10.22
C PRO A 6 -13.40 -10.17 -10.71
N SER A 7 -13.65 -10.24 -12.02
CA SER A 7 -14.98 -9.95 -12.57
C SER A 7 -16.02 -10.98 -12.10
N LEU A 8 -15.64 -12.25 -11.97
CA LEU A 8 -16.51 -13.30 -11.43
C LEU A 8 -16.81 -13.07 -9.95
N GLU A 9 -15.82 -12.66 -9.17
CA GLU A 9 -16.01 -12.36 -7.75
C GLU A 9 -16.84 -11.08 -7.55
N ASN A 10 -16.68 -10.08 -8.40
CA ASN A 10 -17.54 -8.89 -8.40
C ASN A 10 -19.02 -9.27 -8.64
N LEU A 11 -19.30 -10.21 -9.56
CA LEU A 11 -20.68 -10.69 -9.78
C LEU A 11 -21.26 -11.42 -8.55
N LYS A 12 -20.41 -12.02 -7.71
CA LYS A 12 -20.83 -12.69 -6.46
C LYS A 12 -21.02 -11.73 -5.30
N GLY A 13 -20.75 -10.44 -5.48
CA GLY A 13 -20.80 -9.44 -4.41
C GLY A 13 -19.62 -9.51 -3.43
N THR A 14 -18.51 -10.17 -3.80
CA THR A 14 -17.33 -10.33 -2.93
C THR A 14 -16.78 -8.98 -2.47
N PHE A 15 -16.92 -7.92 -3.28
CA PHE A 15 -16.38 -6.58 -2.99
C PHE A 15 -17.41 -5.59 -2.41
N GLU A 16 -18.61 -6.04 -2.01
CA GLU A 16 -19.65 -5.12 -1.53
C GLU A 16 -19.26 -4.36 -0.25
N SER A 17 -18.55 -5.01 0.68
CA SER A 17 -18.03 -4.33 1.88
C SER A 17 -17.09 -3.17 1.53
N ILE A 18 -16.26 -3.34 0.49
CA ILE A 18 -15.37 -2.30 -0.03
C ILE A 18 -16.19 -1.15 -0.66
N ARG A 19 -17.21 -1.47 -1.47
CA ARG A 19 -18.09 -0.45 -2.06
C ARG A 19 -18.80 0.37 -0.99
N GLN A 20 -19.34 -0.30 0.03
CA GLN A 20 -20.02 0.35 1.15
C GLN A 20 -19.07 1.26 1.93
N SER A 21 -17.87 0.80 2.25
CA SER A 21 -16.89 1.61 2.98
C SER A 21 -16.41 2.85 2.22
N LEU A 22 -16.46 2.82 0.88
CA LEU A 22 -16.04 3.92 0.02
C LEU A 22 -17.19 4.75 -0.53
N SER A 23 -18.44 4.42 -0.19
CA SER A 23 -19.62 5.11 -0.71
C SER A 23 -19.58 6.61 -0.39
N GLY A 24 -19.70 7.45 -1.43
CA GLY A 24 -19.63 8.90 -1.32
C GLY A 24 -18.25 9.47 -0.98
N LYS A 25 -17.21 8.65 -0.89
CA LYS A 25 -15.84 9.09 -0.62
C LYS A 25 -15.13 9.47 -1.92
N ARG A 26 -14.23 10.45 -1.85
CA ARG A 26 -13.46 10.93 -3.00
C ARG A 26 -12.61 9.79 -3.60
N GLY A 27 -12.66 9.63 -4.92
CA GLY A 27 -11.86 8.66 -5.66
C GLY A 27 -12.44 7.24 -5.70
N SER A 28 -13.60 6.99 -5.09
CA SER A 28 -14.24 5.67 -5.10
C SER A 28 -14.58 5.18 -6.52
N ASP A 29 -14.89 6.11 -7.42
CA ASP A 29 -15.19 5.90 -8.83
C ASP A 29 -13.96 5.49 -9.66
N GLN A 30 -12.76 5.64 -9.10
CA GLN A 30 -11.50 5.32 -9.76
C GLN A 30 -11.07 3.87 -9.55
N ILE A 31 -11.86 3.08 -8.82
CA ILE A 31 -11.60 1.66 -8.60
C ILE A 31 -12.31 0.84 -9.67
N ALA A 32 -11.55 0.07 -10.45
CA ALA A 32 -12.05 -0.91 -11.39
C ALA A 32 -12.25 -2.25 -10.66
N TYR A 33 -13.49 -2.72 -10.57
CA TYR A 33 -13.85 -3.97 -9.88
C TYR A 33 -13.96 -5.16 -10.83
N ARG A 34 -14.05 -4.89 -12.14
CA ARG A 34 -14.13 -5.89 -13.20
C ARG A 34 -13.49 -5.38 -14.48
N GLN A 35 -13.27 -6.30 -15.42
CA GLN A 35 -12.78 -5.98 -16.75
C GLN A 35 -13.73 -5.02 -17.48
N GLY A 36 -13.17 -3.96 -18.04
CA GLY A 36 -13.91 -2.94 -18.80
C GLY A 36 -14.49 -1.81 -17.97
N ASP A 37 -14.33 -1.83 -16.65
CA ASP A 37 -14.59 -0.64 -15.84
C ASP A 37 -13.60 0.49 -16.21
N THR A 38 -14.04 1.74 -16.06
CA THR A 38 -13.25 2.94 -16.41
C THR A 38 -12.29 3.38 -15.30
N GLY A 39 -12.32 2.71 -14.14
CA GLY A 39 -11.46 3.02 -13.01
C GLY A 39 -9.97 2.80 -13.35
N GLU A 40 -9.11 3.66 -12.82
CA GLU A 40 -7.66 3.66 -13.06
C GLU A 40 -6.88 2.81 -12.05
N ILE A 41 -7.55 2.30 -11.01
CA ILE A 41 -6.95 1.45 -9.97
C ILE A 41 -7.69 0.13 -9.91
N ASP A 42 -6.97 -0.96 -10.18
CA ASP A 42 -7.51 -2.31 -10.12
C ASP A 42 -7.87 -2.70 -8.67
N ILE A 43 -9.03 -3.33 -8.45
CA ILE A 43 -9.46 -3.80 -7.13
C ILE A 43 -8.42 -4.71 -6.45
N LEU A 44 -7.67 -5.53 -7.19
CA LEU A 44 -6.62 -6.38 -6.63
C LEU A 44 -5.45 -5.56 -6.08
N GLN A 45 -5.19 -4.38 -6.62
CA GLN A 45 -4.22 -3.45 -6.06
C GLN A 45 -4.70 -2.91 -4.71
N ILE A 46 -5.99 -2.57 -4.60
CA ILE A 46 -6.63 -2.14 -3.34
C ILE A 46 -6.54 -3.26 -2.29
N LEU A 47 -6.86 -4.50 -2.66
CA LEU A 47 -6.73 -5.65 -1.77
C LEU A 47 -5.28 -5.86 -1.33
N THR A 48 -4.31 -5.63 -2.22
CA THR A 48 -2.89 -5.74 -1.88
C THR A 48 -2.46 -4.69 -0.87
N TYR A 49 -2.99 -3.46 -0.96
CA TYR A 49 -2.71 -2.40 0.03
C TYR A 49 -3.13 -2.80 1.44
N ILE A 50 -4.36 -3.28 1.61
CA ILE A 50 -4.84 -3.70 2.94
C ILE A 50 -4.15 -4.99 3.42
N ALA A 51 -3.82 -5.93 2.51
CA ALA A 51 -3.13 -7.16 2.88
C ALA A 51 -1.71 -6.93 3.42
N MET A 52 -1.04 -5.86 3.00
CA MET A 52 0.27 -5.48 3.57
C MET A 52 0.18 -4.96 5.00
N LEU A 53 -1.02 -4.60 5.47
CA LEU A 53 -1.30 -4.06 6.80
C LEU A 53 -1.89 -5.09 7.77
N ASP A 54 -2.07 -6.35 7.34
CA ASP A 54 -2.57 -7.42 8.19
C ASP A 54 -1.56 -7.79 9.29
N LEU A 55 -1.84 -7.40 10.54
CA LEU A 55 -0.96 -7.70 11.69
C LEU A 55 -0.99 -9.17 12.11
N LYS A 56 -2.01 -9.95 11.74
CA LYS A 56 -1.99 -11.40 12.01
C LYS A 56 -0.93 -12.09 11.15
N LYS A 57 -0.79 -11.66 9.90
CA LYS A 57 0.19 -12.22 8.96
C LYS A 57 1.58 -11.56 9.08
N PHE A 58 1.62 -10.27 9.38
CA PHE A 58 2.84 -9.47 9.46
C PHE A 58 2.90 -8.67 10.79
N PRO A 59 3.01 -9.37 11.94
CA PRO A 59 2.91 -8.72 13.26
C PRO A 59 4.09 -7.81 13.58
N ASP A 60 5.29 -8.14 13.11
CA ASP A 60 6.53 -7.50 13.58
C ASP A 60 7.63 -7.48 12.50
N ARG A 61 8.84 -7.03 12.87
CA ARG A 61 10.01 -6.94 11.97
C ARG A 61 10.55 -8.29 11.43
N LYS A 62 10.00 -9.43 11.82
CA LYS A 62 10.45 -10.77 11.39
C LYS A 62 9.68 -11.26 10.18
N SER A 63 8.49 -10.72 9.92
CA SER A 63 7.64 -11.09 8.78
C SER A 63 7.31 -9.84 7.95
N HIS A 64 7.53 -9.91 6.63
CA HIS A 64 7.30 -8.80 5.71
C HIS A 64 6.46 -9.22 4.49
N PRO A 65 5.64 -8.33 3.93
CA PRO A 65 4.70 -8.67 2.86
C PRO A 65 5.30 -8.62 1.45
N ASN A 66 6.62 -8.71 1.29
CA ASN A 66 7.27 -8.68 -0.02
C ASN A 66 6.82 -9.84 -0.93
N ALA A 67 6.44 -10.98 -0.36
CA ALA A 67 5.90 -12.12 -1.11
C ALA A 67 4.53 -11.84 -1.76
N LEU A 68 3.81 -10.77 -1.37
CA LEU A 68 2.57 -10.37 -2.02
C LEU A 68 2.83 -9.67 -3.38
N PHE A 69 4.03 -9.12 -3.58
CA PHE A 69 4.36 -8.36 -4.77
C PHE A 69 4.31 -9.24 -6.03
N GLY A 70 3.44 -8.88 -6.98
CA GLY A 70 3.23 -9.63 -8.21
C GLY A 70 2.34 -10.87 -8.05
N HIS A 71 1.73 -11.08 -6.88
CA HIS A 71 0.85 -12.20 -6.58
C HIS A 71 -0.57 -11.77 -6.15
N PRO A 72 -1.26 -10.90 -6.92
CA PRO A 72 -2.57 -10.37 -6.54
C PRO A 72 -3.67 -11.45 -6.42
N LYS A 73 -3.54 -12.58 -7.12
CA LYS A 73 -4.47 -13.71 -7.00
C LYS A 73 -4.43 -14.36 -5.61
N ILE A 74 -3.25 -14.50 -5.01
CA ILE A 74 -3.11 -15.02 -3.64
C ILE A 74 -3.82 -14.08 -2.65
N VAL A 75 -3.75 -12.78 -2.90
CA VAL A 75 -4.44 -11.78 -2.07
C VAL A 75 -5.96 -11.87 -2.23
N LEU A 76 -6.47 -12.07 -3.45
CA LEU A 76 -7.90 -12.28 -3.69
C LEU A 76 -8.44 -13.51 -2.94
N GLU A 77 -7.73 -14.65 -3.00
CA GLU A 77 -8.13 -15.84 -2.27
C GLU A 77 -8.13 -15.63 -0.75
N ALA A 78 -7.09 -14.97 -0.20
CA ALA A 78 -7.05 -14.62 1.21
C ALA A 78 -8.23 -13.74 1.63
N PHE A 79 -8.61 -12.76 0.80
CA PHE A 79 -9.76 -11.89 1.06
C PHE A 79 -11.09 -12.67 1.07
N LYS A 80 -11.26 -13.63 0.15
CA LYS A 80 -12.44 -14.50 0.09
C LYS A 80 -12.54 -15.41 1.32
N GLU A 81 -11.42 -15.96 1.77
CA GLU A 81 -11.37 -16.82 2.96
C GLU A 81 -11.62 -16.04 4.26
N ASP A 82 -11.14 -14.81 4.35
CA ASP A 82 -11.27 -13.98 5.54
C ASP A 82 -12.71 -13.65 5.89
N SER A 83 -13.55 -13.42 4.86
CA SER A 83 -15.00 -13.21 5.01
C SER A 83 -15.76 -14.37 5.65
N LYS A 84 -15.10 -15.53 5.84
CA LYS A 84 -15.69 -16.74 6.43
C LYS A 84 -15.21 -17.01 7.84
N GLU A 85 -13.91 -16.80 8.11
CA GLU A 85 -13.29 -17.33 9.33
C GLU A 85 -12.30 -16.39 10.03
N GLN A 86 -11.53 -15.58 9.28
CA GLN A 86 -10.36 -14.91 9.85
C GLN A 86 -10.59 -13.43 10.21
N LYS A 87 -11.57 -12.76 9.59
CA LYS A 87 -12.01 -11.38 9.85
C LYS A 87 -10.92 -10.29 9.92
N ASN A 88 -9.70 -10.55 9.44
CA ASN A 88 -8.59 -9.58 9.43
C ASN A 88 -8.87 -8.40 8.48
N PHE A 89 -9.41 -8.68 7.29
CA PHE A 89 -9.80 -7.63 6.35
C PHE A 89 -11.06 -6.92 6.82
N GLU A 90 -11.98 -7.60 7.54
CA GLU A 90 -13.13 -6.95 8.17
C GLU A 90 -12.71 -5.85 9.16
N ILE A 91 -11.57 -6.01 9.85
CA ILE A 91 -11.00 -4.98 10.73
C ILE A 91 -10.51 -3.77 9.93
N ILE A 92 -9.88 -3.99 8.76
CA ILE A 92 -9.23 -2.93 7.97
C ILE A 92 -10.21 -2.20 7.05
N VAL A 93 -11.15 -2.92 6.43
CA VAL A 93 -12.03 -2.38 5.36
C VAL A 93 -12.76 -1.10 5.76
N PRO A 94 -13.30 -0.94 6.98
CA PRO A 94 -13.95 0.32 7.40
C PRO A 94 -13.04 1.56 7.32
N HIS A 95 -11.72 1.37 7.36
CA HIS A 95 -10.70 2.43 7.29
C HIS A 95 -10.04 2.53 5.90
N LEU A 96 -10.61 1.86 4.89
CA LEU A 96 -10.01 1.77 3.57
C LEU A 96 -9.77 3.13 2.93
N HIS A 97 -10.70 4.08 3.08
CA HIS A 97 -10.51 5.41 2.49
C HIS A 97 -9.27 6.13 3.07
N ASP A 98 -9.05 6.03 4.38
CA ASP A 98 -7.89 6.65 5.04
C ASP A 98 -6.57 6.01 4.58
N ILE A 99 -6.57 4.69 4.35
CA ILE A 99 -5.41 3.96 3.81
C ILE A 99 -5.13 4.38 2.36
N LEU A 100 -6.17 4.60 1.55
CA LEU A 100 -6.03 5.06 0.17
C LEU A 100 -5.57 6.53 0.10
N VAL A 101 -6.03 7.37 1.01
CA VAL A 101 -5.51 8.74 1.21
C VAL A 101 -4.02 8.68 1.56
N LEU A 102 -3.63 7.88 2.56
CA LEU A 102 -2.23 7.69 2.93
C LEU A 102 -1.38 7.19 1.75
N THR A 103 -1.93 6.29 0.93
CA THR A 103 -1.25 5.76 -0.25
C THR A 103 -1.00 6.83 -1.31
N ASP A 104 -1.95 7.73 -1.55
CA ASP A 104 -1.76 8.88 -2.43
C ASP A 104 -0.75 9.87 -1.83
N GLU A 105 -0.85 10.16 -0.54
CA GLU A 105 0.09 11.05 0.14
C GLU A 105 1.52 10.50 0.07
N ILE A 106 1.75 9.21 0.33
CA ILE A 106 3.07 8.59 0.14
C ILE A 106 3.60 8.91 -1.25
N GLN A 107 2.80 8.69 -2.30
CA GLN A 107 3.22 8.97 -3.66
C GLN A 107 3.52 10.46 -3.89
N GLN A 108 2.71 11.37 -3.34
CA GLN A 108 2.95 12.82 -3.43
C GLN A 108 4.29 13.22 -2.79
N PHE A 109 4.60 12.67 -1.62
CA PHE A 109 5.84 12.96 -0.90
C PHE A 109 7.09 12.38 -1.59
N VAL A 110 6.98 11.18 -2.19
CA VAL A 110 8.18 10.45 -2.69
C VAL A 110 8.37 10.54 -4.21
N ALA A 111 7.39 10.98 -4.99
CA ALA A 111 7.46 10.96 -6.46
C ALA A 111 8.71 11.69 -6.99
N LEU A 112 9.02 12.86 -6.46
CA LEU A 112 10.18 13.65 -6.89
C LEU A 112 11.50 12.95 -6.57
N SER A 113 11.57 12.23 -5.45
CA SER A 113 12.73 11.40 -5.09
C SER A 113 13.03 10.35 -6.16
N PHE A 114 12.00 9.81 -6.83
CA PHE A 114 12.20 8.82 -7.89
C PHE A 114 12.33 9.42 -9.29
N GLY A 115 12.20 10.74 -9.44
CA GLY A 115 11.99 11.41 -10.72
C GLY A 115 13.00 11.08 -11.82
N ARG A 116 14.26 10.78 -11.46
CA ARG A 116 15.33 10.43 -12.41
C ARG A 116 15.32 8.96 -12.87
N TYR A 117 14.69 8.06 -12.11
CA TYR A 117 14.68 6.62 -12.41
C TYR A 117 13.56 6.27 -13.38
N LYS A 118 13.72 5.17 -14.10
CA LYS A 118 12.68 4.65 -15.00
C LYS A 118 11.59 3.98 -14.17
N ALA A 119 10.34 4.41 -14.35
CA ALA A 119 9.19 3.81 -13.67
C ALA A 119 8.79 2.46 -14.28
N LYS A 120 9.10 2.24 -15.57
CA LYS A 120 8.89 0.98 -16.29
C LYS A 120 10.17 0.63 -17.05
N ASN A 121 10.48 -0.65 -17.26
CA ASN A 121 11.70 -1.03 -17.99
C ASN A 121 11.50 -1.09 -19.51
N THR A 122 10.25 -1.03 -19.99
CA THR A 122 9.86 -1.39 -21.36
C THR A 122 9.84 -0.22 -22.36
N LYS A 123 10.02 1.04 -21.93
CA LYS A 123 9.97 2.22 -22.83
C LYS A 123 11.23 3.08 -22.73
N LYS A 124 11.64 3.67 -23.86
CA LYS A 124 12.92 4.41 -23.99
C LYS A 124 12.92 5.76 -23.24
N ASN A 125 11.75 6.34 -22.94
CA ASN A 125 11.56 7.63 -22.24
C ASN A 125 10.41 7.56 -21.21
N ASN A 126 10.62 6.95 -20.06
CA ASN A 126 9.59 6.75 -19.02
C ASN A 126 10.13 6.99 -17.61
N ARG A 127 10.97 8.01 -17.48
CA ARG A 127 11.42 8.47 -16.17
C ARG A 127 10.21 8.83 -15.32
N SER A 128 10.26 8.49 -14.04
CA SER A 128 9.20 8.78 -13.09
C SER A 128 8.77 10.26 -13.14
N GLY A 129 9.73 11.19 -13.27
CA GLY A 129 9.49 12.63 -13.32
C GLY A 129 9.35 13.22 -14.73
N SER A 130 9.01 12.43 -15.76
CA SER A 130 8.75 12.97 -17.11
C SER A 130 7.47 13.83 -17.12
N LYS A 131 7.32 14.71 -18.11
CA LYS A 131 6.15 15.62 -18.18
C LYS A 131 4.83 14.86 -18.27
N GLU A 132 4.84 13.71 -18.95
CA GLU A 132 3.70 12.80 -19.10
C GLU A 132 3.29 12.18 -17.76
N ASN A 133 4.27 11.92 -16.89
CA ASN A 133 4.08 11.27 -15.60
C ASN A 133 3.79 12.26 -14.44
N LYS A 134 3.93 13.57 -14.67
CA LYS A 134 3.80 14.65 -13.66
C LYS A 134 2.39 15.21 -13.46
N LYS A 135 1.35 14.53 -13.96
CA LYS A 135 -0.03 15.05 -13.90
C LYS A 135 -1.05 14.01 -13.45
N ARG A 136 -0.61 12.95 -12.78
CA ARG A 136 -1.54 11.96 -12.25
C ARG A 136 -2.30 12.56 -11.07
N PRO A 137 -3.65 12.54 -11.07
CA PRO A 137 -4.42 12.97 -9.92
C PRO A 137 -4.12 12.06 -8.72
N ALA A 138 -4.02 12.66 -7.53
CA ALA A 138 -4.20 11.91 -6.30
C ALA A 138 -5.71 11.76 -6.09
N TYR A 139 -6.24 10.60 -6.43
CA TYR A 139 -7.67 10.36 -6.51
C TYR A 139 -8.35 10.47 -5.14
N PHE A 140 -7.69 10.03 -4.07
CA PHE A 140 -8.24 9.94 -2.71
C PHE A 140 -7.84 11.12 -1.83
N SER A 141 -6.56 11.50 -1.78
CA SER A 141 -6.10 12.64 -0.97
C SER A 141 -6.36 13.99 -1.65
N GLY A 142 -6.45 13.99 -2.98
CA GLY A 142 -6.57 15.19 -3.79
C GLY A 142 -5.25 15.87 -4.12
N GLY A 143 -5.31 16.79 -5.08
CA GLY A 143 -4.12 17.40 -5.67
C GLY A 143 -3.51 16.53 -6.76
N LYS A 144 -2.18 16.59 -6.91
CA LYS A 144 -1.45 15.92 -7.99
C LYS A 144 -0.26 15.16 -7.45
N ILE A 145 0.12 14.09 -8.14
CA ILE A 145 1.35 13.36 -7.91
C ILE A 145 2.34 13.79 -9.00
N GLU A 146 3.47 14.39 -8.58
CA GLU A 146 4.49 14.98 -9.47
C GLU A 146 5.48 13.93 -10.02
N GLY A 147 4.95 12.76 -10.39
CA GLY A 147 5.71 11.67 -11.00
C GLY A 147 5.05 10.30 -10.86
N GLU A 148 5.46 9.34 -11.69
CA GLU A 148 4.98 7.95 -11.60
C GLU A 148 5.76 7.20 -10.53
N VAL A 149 5.09 6.80 -9.45
CA VAL A 149 5.67 5.92 -8.42
C VAL A 149 5.29 4.49 -8.74
N ALA A 150 6.27 3.70 -9.19
CA ALA A 150 6.04 2.28 -9.47
C ALA A 150 5.68 1.52 -8.18
N LEU A 151 4.82 0.50 -8.29
CA LEU A 151 4.34 -0.27 -7.12
C LEU A 151 5.47 -0.89 -6.30
N GLY A 152 6.56 -1.33 -6.95
CA GLY A 152 7.70 -1.90 -6.23
C GLY A 152 8.50 -0.91 -5.41
N TRP A 153 8.31 0.40 -5.63
CA TRP A 153 8.80 1.46 -4.74
C TRP A 153 7.78 1.81 -3.67
N LEU A 154 6.49 1.84 -4.03
CA LEU A 154 5.39 2.21 -3.13
C LEU A 154 5.17 1.18 -2.01
N TYR A 155 5.16 -0.11 -2.36
CA TYR A 155 4.74 -1.17 -1.44
C TYR A 155 5.60 -1.29 -0.18
N PRO A 156 6.95 -1.24 -0.24
CA PRO A 156 7.78 -1.20 0.96
C PRO A 156 7.44 -0.05 1.91
N ILE A 157 7.13 1.13 1.36
CA ILE A 157 6.83 2.33 2.13
C ILE A 157 5.45 2.23 2.78
N LEU A 158 4.43 1.85 2.01
CA LEU A 158 3.07 1.66 2.55
C LEU A 158 3.04 0.54 3.61
N ALA A 159 3.69 -0.59 3.34
CA ALA A 159 3.74 -1.71 4.28
C ALA A 159 4.43 -1.36 5.61
N ALA A 160 5.33 -0.36 5.63
CA ALA A 160 5.98 0.08 6.86
C ALA A 160 4.99 0.66 7.87
N PHE A 161 3.89 1.27 7.41
CA PHE A 161 2.88 1.85 8.28
C PHE A 161 2.15 0.83 9.15
N ARG A 162 2.26 -0.47 8.86
CA ARG A 162 1.74 -1.50 9.79
C ARG A 162 2.36 -1.39 11.19
N ALA A 163 3.59 -0.86 11.32
CA ALA A 163 4.18 -0.60 12.64
C ALA A 163 3.43 0.49 13.45
N ASN A 164 2.66 1.34 12.76
CA ASN A 164 1.84 2.37 13.38
C ASN A 164 0.44 1.85 13.75
N ILE A 165 0.10 0.58 13.49
CA ILE A 165 -1.19 0.00 13.90
C ILE A 165 -1.05 -0.49 15.33
N SER A 166 -2.00 -0.13 16.20
CA SER A 166 -2.04 -0.54 17.60
C SER A 166 -2.24 -2.06 17.74
N PRO A 167 -1.26 -2.83 18.26
CA PRO A 167 -1.41 -4.26 18.47
C PRO A 167 -2.53 -4.58 19.47
N GLN A 168 -2.73 -3.71 20.47
CA GLN A 168 -3.80 -3.83 21.45
C GLN A 168 -5.17 -3.72 20.76
N ALA A 169 -5.42 -2.64 20.03
CA ALA A 169 -6.69 -2.44 19.32
C ALA A 169 -6.93 -3.59 18.31
N TRP A 170 -5.89 -4.02 17.60
CA TRP A 170 -5.98 -5.15 16.67
C TRP A 170 -6.43 -6.44 17.36
N SER A 171 -5.88 -6.75 18.54
CA SER A 171 -6.28 -7.93 19.32
C SER A 171 -7.74 -7.87 19.81
N GLU A 172 -8.31 -6.68 19.91
CA GLU A 172 -9.72 -6.43 20.21
C GLU A 172 -10.62 -6.39 18.96
N GLY A 173 -10.08 -6.68 17.77
CA GLY A 173 -10.82 -6.62 16.51
C GLY A 173 -11.07 -5.21 15.99
N LYS A 174 -10.20 -4.25 16.31
CA LYS A 174 -10.28 -2.85 15.88
C LYS A 174 -9.03 -2.42 15.13
N PHE A 175 -9.19 -1.45 14.23
CA PHE A 175 -8.09 -0.80 13.55
C PHE A 175 -7.87 0.59 14.12
N GLU A 176 -6.72 0.80 14.76
CA GLU A 176 -6.35 2.11 15.31
C GLU A 176 -4.89 2.41 15.01
N TRP A 177 -4.61 3.64 14.61
CA TRP A 177 -3.25 4.14 14.48
C TRP A 177 -2.71 4.58 15.85
N LEU A 178 -1.45 4.26 16.15
CA LEU A 178 -0.73 4.74 17.35
C LEU A 178 -0.55 6.26 17.31
N MET A 179 -0.38 6.84 16.12
CA MET A 179 -0.43 8.28 15.88
C MET A 179 -0.95 8.60 14.47
N ASN A 180 -1.22 9.88 14.21
CA ASN A 180 -1.65 10.34 12.91
C ASN A 180 -0.67 9.89 11.80
N PRO A 181 -1.13 9.11 10.80
CA PRO A 181 -0.24 8.54 9.77
C PRO A 181 0.34 9.61 8.83
N HIS A 182 -0.33 10.74 8.62
CA HIS A 182 0.19 11.85 7.82
C HIS A 182 1.38 12.55 8.51
N GLU A 183 1.31 12.75 9.83
CA GLU A 183 2.43 13.29 10.61
C GLU A 183 3.63 12.34 10.61
N LEU A 184 3.36 11.04 10.79
CA LEU A 184 4.37 10.00 10.71
C LEU A 184 5.01 9.96 9.32
N LEU A 185 4.21 10.07 8.24
CA LEU A 185 4.71 10.15 6.87
C LEU A 185 5.65 11.34 6.68
N LYS A 186 5.26 12.54 7.14
CA LYS A 186 6.11 13.73 7.07
C LYS A 186 7.48 13.49 7.72
N ALA A 187 7.52 12.84 8.87
CA ALA A 187 8.76 12.54 9.57
C ALA A 187 9.64 11.48 8.88
N THR A 188 9.04 10.52 8.19
CA THR A 188 9.74 9.29 7.77
C THR A 188 9.96 9.13 6.26
N HIS A 189 9.19 9.86 5.43
CA HIS A 189 9.15 9.64 3.97
C HIS A 189 10.51 9.76 3.28
N GLU A 190 11.35 10.72 3.66
CA GLU A 190 12.65 10.94 3.00
C GLU A 190 13.59 9.76 3.19
N GLU A 191 13.68 9.25 4.43
CA GLU A 191 14.56 8.13 4.75
C GLU A 191 14.07 6.83 4.10
N MET A 192 12.76 6.57 4.15
CA MET A 192 12.16 5.44 3.45
C MET A 192 12.40 5.53 1.93
N ALA A 193 12.26 6.73 1.34
CA ALA A 193 12.57 6.93 -0.08
C ALA A 193 14.05 6.64 -0.38
N ARG A 194 15.00 7.09 0.47
CA ARG A 194 16.43 6.78 0.30
C ARG A 194 16.73 5.29 0.35
N ILE A 195 16.09 4.54 1.26
CA ILE A 195 16.22 3.07 1.34
C ILE A 195 15.75 2.43 0.03
N VAL A 196 14.55 2.79 -0.43
CA VAL A 196 13.98 2.26 -1.68
C VAL A 196 14.84 2.63 -2.90
N GLN A 197 15.42 3.82 -2.94
CA GLN A 197 16.36 4.23 -3.99
C GLN A 197 17.64 3.41 -3.98
N GLN A 198 18.16 3.08 -2.80
CA GLN A 198 19.35 2.27 -2.66
C GLN A 198 19.08 0.84 -3.14
N GLU A 199 18.00 0.22 -2.66
CA GLU A 199 17.53 -1.09 -3.13
C GLU A 199 17.27 -1.09 -4.64
N HIS A 200 16.75 0.02 -5.19
CA HIS A 200 16.57 0.13 -6.63
C HIS A 200 17.90 0.04 -7.39
N LYS A 201 18.95 0.73 -6.94
CA LYS A 201 20.27 0.67 -7.57
C LYS A 201 20.88 -0.72 -7.44
N ASP A 202 20.79 -1.32 -6.25
CA ASP A 202 21.41 -2.61 -5.94
C ASP A 202 20.72 -3.78 -6.66
N ASN A 203 19.44 -3.61 -7.01
CA ASN A 203 18.63 -4.62 -7.68
C ASN A 203 18.33 -4.26 -9.15
N ASN A 204 19.40 -4.04 -9.93
CA ASN A 204 19.37 -3.87 -11.38
C ASN A 204 18.57 -2.67 -11.90
N SER A 205 18.29 -1.65 -11.06
CA SER A 205 17.48 -0.49 -11.42
C SER A 205 16.09 -0.86 -11.95
N LYS A 206 15.47 -1.89 -11.37
CA LYS A 206 14.12 -2.35 -11.73
C LYS A 206 13.19 -2.22 -10.52
N PRO A 207 12.07 -1.45 -10.61
CA PRO A 207 11.16 -1.30 -9.47
C PRO A 207 10.56 -2.64 -9.01
N ALA A 208 10.23 -3.52 -9.96
CA ALA A 208 9.67 -4.83 -9.65
C ALA A 208 10.63 -5.72 -8.84
N GLU A 209 11.95 -5.56 -8.99
CA GLU A 209 12.89 -6.30 -8.16
C GLU A 209 12.85 -5.77 -6.73
N VAL A 210 12.83 -4.45 -6.52
CA VAL A 210 12.68 -3.83 -5.19
C VAL A 210 11.45 -4.36 -4.47
N GLY A 211 10.29 -4.42 -5.15
CA GLY A 211 9.05 -4.92 -4.57
C GLY A 211 9.12 -6.38 -4.10
N ARG A 212 10.07 -7.19 -4.60
CA ARG A 212 10.27 -8.58 -4.15
C ARG A 212 11.30 -8.71 -3.03
N LYS A 213 12.08 -7.66 -2.75
CA LYS A 213 13.17 -7.72 -1.76
C LYS A 213 12.66 -7.39 -0.37
N GLU A 214 12.76 -8.37 0.51
CA GLU A 214 12.48 -8.21 1.93
C GLU A 214 13.28 -7.04 2.57
N ALA A 215 14.52 -6.82 2.12
CA ALA A 215 15.39 -5.74 2.60
C ALA A 215 14.73 -4.35 2.49
N ALA A 216 14.01 -4.07 1.39
CA ALA A 216 13.31 -2.80 1.21
C ALA A 216 12.20 -2.60 2.27
N TYR A 217 11.41 -3.66 2.52
CA TYR A 217 10.32 -3.64 3.49
C TYR A 217 10.84 -3.55 4.92
N ARG A 218 11.89 -4.32 5.23
CA ARG A 218 12.57 -4.31 6.52
C ARG A 218 13.14 -2.93 6.85
N GLY A 219 13.82 -2.31 5.88
CA GLY A 219 14.38 -0.97 6.03
C GLY A 219 13.30 0.07 6.31
N CYS A 220 12.26 0.12 5.47
CA CYS A 220 11.17 1.10 5.65
C CYS A 220 10.43 0.88 6.98
N TYR A 221 10.14 -0.38 7.35
CA TYR A 221 9.53 -0.71 8.64
C TYR A 221 10.40 -0.24 9.81
N GLY A 222 11.73 -0.40 9.72
CA GLY A 222 12.68 0.05 10.74
C GLY A 222 12.63 1.56 10.97
N VAL A 223 12.51 2.36 9.90
CA VAL A 223 12.36 3.82 9.99
C VAL A 223 11.11 4.19 10.79
N VAL A 224 9.97 3.58 10.46
CA VAL A 224 8.69 3.86 11.15
C VAL A 224 8.75 3.45 12.62
N VAL A 225 9.28 2.26 12.92
CA VAL A 225 9.48 1.80 14.30
C VAL A 225 10.37 2.76 15.09
N LEU A 226 11.48 3.23 14.50
CA LEU A 226 12.38 4.14 15.19
C LEU A 226 11.70 5.48 15.51
N GLU A 227 10.96 6.05 14.57
CA GLU A 227 10.22 7.30 14.79
C GLU A 227 9.16 7.14 15.91
N LEU A 228 8.41 6.04 15.90
CA LEU A 228 7.42 5.74 16.95
C LEU A 228 8.09 5.53 18.31
N ALA A 229 9.25 4.87 18.35
CA ALA A 229 10.02 4.66 19.58
C ALA A 229 10.54 5.99 20.15
N GLN A 230 11.07 6.88 19.30
CA GLN A 230 11.55 8.20 19.71
C GLN A 230 10.44 9.08 20.28
N ARG A 231 9.19 8.86 19.84
CA ARG A 231 7.99 9.51 20.38
C ARG A 231 7.39 8.81 21.61
N GLY A 232 7.97 7.70 22.06
CA GLY A 232 7.47 6.93 23.20
C GLY A 232 6.14 6.21 22.94
N LEU A 233 5.78 5.99 21.67
CA LEU A 233 4.50 5.37 21.27
C LEU A 233 4.58 3.85 21.15
N LEU A 234 5.78 3.29 21.11
CA LEU A 234 5.96 1.86 21.29
C LEU A 234 5.99 1.58 22.79
N THR A 235 4.84 1.26 23.36
CA THR A 235 4.78 0.68 24.69
C THR A 235 5.64 -0.59 24.69
N SER A 236 6.42 -0.76 25.76
CA SER A 236 7.19 -1.98 25.96
C SER A 236 6.27 -3.18 25.74
N LEU A 237 6.71 -4.07 24.86
CA LEU A 237 6.18 -5.43 24.72
C LEU A 237 6.39 -6.15 26.07
N THR A 238 5.59 -5.81 27.07
CA THR A 238 5.60 -6.41 28.39
C THR A 238 4.17 -6.85 28.67
N ALA A 239 3.89 -8.08 28.23
CA ALA A 239 3.14 -9.05 28.99
C ALA A 239 4.02 -10.29 29.12
#